data_AF-A0A7C6XZV2-F1
#
_entry.id   AF-A0A7C6XZV2-F1
#
_cell.length_a   1.000
_cell.length_b   1.000
_cell.length_c   1.000
_cell.angle_alpha   90.00
_cell.angle_beta   90.00
_cell.angle_gamma   90.00
#
_symmetry.space_group_name_H-M   'P 1'
#
loop_
_entity.id
_entity.type
_entity.pdbx_description
1 polymer ?
#
loop_
_entity_poly.entity_id
_entity_poly.type
_entity_poly.pdbx_seq_one_letter_code
_entity_poly.pdbx_strand_id
1 'polypeptide(L)'
;CGECGAPYTRRTFTDRKGAHYKAWNCRERQKGKKGKGCKNSAVREEILLAEIADAMQLEKFDMAAFDELVERVMIMPDEIQVQIKNNSNPMVVGTVSKTA
;
A
#
# COMPACT_ATOMS: atom_id res chain seq x y z
N CYS A 1 -2.25 -4.16 6.96
CA CYS A 1 -1.85 -2.87 7.57
C CYS A 1 -0.69 -3.16 8.50
N GLY A 2 0.43 -2.46 8.35
CA GLY A 2 1.60 -2.59 9.21
C GLY A 2 1.36 -2.22 10.68
N GLU A 3 0.47 -1.25 10.93
CA GLU A 3 0.18 -0.82 12.30
C GLU A 3 -0.79 -1.72 13.06
N CYS A 4 -1.85 -2.18 12.41
CA CYS A 4 -2.99 -2.81 13.12
C CYS A 4 -3.43 -4.16 12.54
N GLY A 5 -2.70 -4.71 11.57
CA GLY A 5 -3.00 -6.00 10.93
C GLY A 5 -4.19 -6.01 9.97
N ALA A 6 -5.17 -5.11 10.11
CA ALA A 6 -6.34 -5.06 9.25
C ALA A 6 -6.01 -4.85 7.76
N PRO A 7 -6.84 -5.36 6.83
CA PRO A 7 -6.58 -5.20 5.40
C PRO A 7 -6.65 -3.73 4.97
N TYR A 8 -5.90 -3.39 3.92
CA TYR A 8 -6.13 -2.18 3.16
C TYR A 8 -7.23 -2.44 2.13
N THR A 9 -8.02 -1.41 1.82
CA THR A 9 -9.08 -1.49 0.82
C THR A 9 -8.94 -0.35 -0.18
N ARG A 10 -9.21 -0.63 -1.45
CA ARG A 10 -9.20 0.35 -2.53
C ARG A 10 -10.37 1.32 -2.40
N ARG A 11 -10.11 2.61 -2.56
CA ARG A 11 -11.10 3.70 -2.48
C ARG A 11 -10.84 4.72 -3.58
N THR A 12 -11.89 5.47 -3.94
CA THR A 12 -11.76 6.71 -4.72
C THR A 12 -11.74 7.89 -3.74
N PHE A 13 -10.76 8.77 -3.87
CA PHE A 13 -10.67 10.04 -3.17
C PHE A 13 -10.82 11.19 -4.18
N THR A 14 -11.11 12.37 -3.66
CA THR A 14 -11.14 13.62 -4.43
C THR A 14 -10.04 14.52 -3.90
N ASP A 15 -9.19 15.03 -4.79
CA ASP A 15 -8.13 15.97 -4.41
C ASP A 15 -8.68 17.39 -4.19
N ARG A 16 -7.78 18.30 -3.83
CA ARG A 16 -8.14 19.71 -3.56
C ARG A 16 -8.61 20.47 -4.81
N LYS A 17 -8.30 19.98 -6.01
CA LYS A 17 -8.70 20.54 -7.31
C LYS A 17 -9.98 19.89 -7.84
N GLY A 18 -10.56 18.94 -7.11
CA GLY A 18 -11.77 18.22 -7.52
C GLY A 18 -11.51 16.98 -8.38
N ALA A 19 -10.25 16.64 -8.67
CA ALA A 19 -9.91 15.47 -9.46
C ALA A 19 -10.03 14.18 -8.62
N HIS A 20 -10.57 13.12 -9.22
CA HIS A 20 -10.69 11.83 -8.57
C HIS A 20 -9.43 10.99 -8.76
N TYR A 21 -8.98 10.33 -7.69
CA TYR A 21 -7.84 9.41 -7.74
C TYR A 21 -8.11 8.16 -6.90
N LYS A 22 -7.41 7.08 -7.23
CA LYS A 22 -7.49 5.80 -6.50
C LYS A 22 -6.42 5.75 -5.44
N ALA A 23 -6.80 5.30 -4.26
CA ALA A 23 -5.87 5.09 -3.15
C ALA A 23 -6.35 3.94 -2.27
N TRP A 24 -5.42 3.38 -1.52
CA TRP A 24 -5.64 2.28 -0.60
C TRP A 24 -5.47 2.78 0.83
N ASN A 25 -6.41 2.47 1.72
CA ASN A 25 -6.29 2.80 3.14
C ASN A 25 -6.72 1.64 4.03
N CYS A 26 -6.19 1.63 5.26
CA CYS A 26 -6.56 0.65 6.27
C CYS A 26 -8.07 0.67 6.53
N ARG A 27 -8.71 -0.51 6.57
CA ARG A 27 -10.14 -0.65 6.88
C ARG A 27 -10.50 -0.06 8.25
N GLU A 28 -9.66 -0.25 9.26
CA GLU A 28 -9.91 0.27 10.62
C GLU A 28 -9.79 1.80 10.70
N ARG A 29 -9.01 2.43 9.83
CA ARG A 29 -8.95 3.90 9.72
C ARG A 29 -10.30 4.50 9.32
N GLN A 30 -11.10 3.77 8.55
CA GLN A 30 -12.40 4.23 8.06
C GLN A 30 -13.44 4.36 9.18
N LYS A 31 -13.23 3.73 10.34
CA LYS A 31 -14.09 3.88 11.52
C LYS A 31 -13.99 5.28 12.16
N GLY A 32 -13.04 6.10 11.72
CA GLY A 32 -12.94 7.52 12.08
C GLY A 32 -12.54 7.78 13.54
N LYS A 33 -12.56 9.08 13.92
CA LYS A 33 -12.10 9.56 15.24
C LYS A 33 -12.94 9.04 16.41
N LYS A 34 -14.22 8.73 16.18
CA LYS A 34 -15.13 8.21 17.21
C LYS A 34 -14.80 6.77 17.64
N GLY A 35 -14.01 6.02 16.86
CA GLY A 35 -13.72 4.61 17.11
C GLY A 35 -12.26 4.27 17.43
N LYS A 36 -11.40 5.25 17.76
CA LYS A 36 -9.93 5.04 17.88
C LYS A 36 -9.34 4.28 16.68
N GLY A 37 -9.83 4.58 15.47
CA GLY A 37 -9.39 3.88 14.25
C GLY A 37 -7.88 4.00 14.01
N CYS A 38 -7.34 3.04 13.26
CA CYS A 38 -5.92 3.01 12.87
C CYS A 38 -5.50 4.32 12.21
N LYS A 39 -4.27 4.78 12.51
CA LYS A 39 -3.76 6.08 12.06
C LYS A 39 -2.89 5.99 10.82
N ASN A 40 -2.52 4.78 10.41
CA ASN A 40 -1.72 4.55 9.22
C ASN A 40 -2.26 5.29 7.99
N SER A 41 -1.36 5.80 7.16
CA SER A 41 -1.68 6.65 6.01
C SER A 41 -2.35 5.87 4.88
N ALA A 42 -3.12 6.60 4.06
CA ALA A 42 -3.52 6.09 2.76
C ALA A 42 -2.32 6.17 1.79
N VAL A 43 -2.22 5.23 0.86
CA VAL A 43 -1.24 5.22 -0.23
C VAL A 43 -1.96 5.40 -1.55
N ARG A 44 -1.45 6.23 -2.45
CA ARG A 44 -2.00 6.35 -3.80
C ARG A 44 -1.80 5.05 -4.57
N GLU A 45 -2.77 4.66 -5.38
CA GLU A 45 -2.69 3.41 -6.14
C GLU A 45 -1.50 3.40 -7.11
N GLU A 46 -1.23 4.52 -7.78
CA GLU A 46 -0.09 4.67 -8.68
C GLU A 46 1.25 4.39 -7.98
N ILE A 47 1.45 4.93 -6.77
CA ILE A 47 2.66 4.71 -5.96
C ILE A 47 2.71 3.26 -5.50
N LEU A 48 1.61 2.72 -4.97
CA LEU A 48 1.58 1.34 -4.48
C LEU A 48 1.93 0.33 -5.58
N LEU A 49 1.37 0.50 -6.78
CA LEU A 49 1.63 -0.40 -7.90
C LEU A 49 3.04 -0.26 -8.46
N ALA A 50 3.63 0.95 -8.46
CA ALA A 50 5.02 1.17 -8.85
C ALA A 50 5.98 0.43 -7.90
N GLU A 51 5.83 0.62 -6.59
CA GLU A 51 6.69 -0.04 -5.59
C GLU A 51 6.57 -1.57 -5.63
N ILE A 52 5.37 -2.09 -5.90
CA ILE A 52 5.16 -3.53 -6.10
C ILE A 52 5.83 -4.01 -7.39
N ALA A 53 5.75 -3.26 -8.49
CA ALA A 53 6.44 -3.60 -9.73
C ALA A 53 7.95 -3.61 -9.56
N ASP A 54 8.51 -2.59 -8.90
CA ASP A 54 9.93 -2.48 -8.59
C ASP A 54 10.41 -3.65 -7.72
N ALA A 55 9.61 -4.05 -6.72
CA ALA A 55 9.89 -5.23 -5.90
C ALA A 55 9.91 -6.54 -6.70
N MET A 56 9.11 -6.63 -7.77
CA MET A 56 9.10 -7.74 -8.72
C MET A 56 10.14 -7.58 -9.85
N GLN A 57 10.94 -6.51 -9.83
CA GLN A 57 11.91 -6.16 -10.89
C GLN A 57 11.27 -5.98 -12.28
N LEU A 58 10.07 -5.41 -12.32
CA LEU A 58 9.32 -5.11 -13.52
C LEU A 58 9.19 -3.61 -13.73
N GLU A 59 9.18 -3.17 -14.99
CA GLU A 59 8.97 -1.75 -15.34
C GLU A 59 7.56 -1.25 -14.95
N LYS A 60 6.58 -2.16 -14.93
CA LYS A 60 5.18 -1.84 -14.62
C LYS A 60 4.52 -3.00 -13.89
N PHE A 61 3.49 -2.67 -13.12
CA PHE A 61 2.70 -3.68 -12.41
C PHE A 61 2.07 -4.66 -13.40
N ASP A 62 2.30 -5.94 -13.14
CA ASP A 62 1.69 -7.06 -13.86
C ASP A 62 0.95 -7.95 -12.86
N MET A 63 -0.33 -8.21 -13.14
CA MET A 63 -1.19 -8.96 -12.23
C MET A 63 -0.80 -10.44 -12.14
N ALA A 64 -0.38 -11.04 -13.26
CA ALA A 64 0.00 -12.46 -13.26
C ALA A 64 1.31 -12.67 -12.48
N ALA A 65 2.29 -11.80 -12.70
CA ALA A 65 3.53 -11.79 -11.92
C ALA A 65 3.26 -11.51 -10.43
N PHE A 66 2.33 -10.61 -10.10
CA PHE A 66 1.94 -10.36 -8.71
C PHE A 66 1.38 -11.61 -8.04
N ASP A 67 0.42 -12.29 -8.68
CA ASP A 67 -0.19 -13.50 -8.15
C ASP A 67 0.83 -14.65 -8.01
N GLU A 68 1.83 -14.72 -8.90
CA GLU A 68 2.89 -15.71 -8.85
C GLU A 68 3.94 -15.40 -7.78
N LEU A 69 4.43 -14.15 -7.71
CA LEU A 69 5.63 -13.78 -6.97
C LEU A 69 5.34 -13.19 -5.59
N VAL A 70 4.21 -12.51 -5.36
CA VAL A 70 4.00 -11.74 -4.13
C VAL A 70 3.19 -12.55 -3.10
N GLU A 71 3.80 -12.78 -1.93
CA GLU A 71 3.16 -13.41 -0.76
C GLU A 71 2.30 -12.39 0.00
N ARG A 72 2.84 -11.19 0.23
CA ARG A 72 2.19 -10.18 1.08
C ARG A 72 2.72 -8.78 0.79
N VAL A 73 1.82 -7.80 0.86
CA VAL A 73 2.17 -6.37 0.86
C VAL A 73 1.77 -5.76 2.20
N MET A 74 2.72 -5.16 2.90
CA MET A 74 2.52 -4.50 4.18
C MET A 74 2.83 -3.01 4.07
N ILE A 75 1.82 -2.17 4.26
CA ILE A 75 2.00 -0.72 4.32
C ILE A 75 2.27 -0.35 5.78
N MET A 76 3.50 0.04 6.08
CA MET A 76 3.98 0.53 7.37
C MET A 76 3.79 2.06 7.45
N PRO A 77 3.97 2.71 8.62
CA PRO A 77 3.83 4.16 8.75
C PRO A 77 4.77 5.01 7.87
N ASP A 78 5.88 4.43 7.44
CA ASP A 78 7.02 5.08 6.78
C ASP A 78 7.52 4.35 5.51
N GLU A 79 7.08 3.12 5.27
CA GLU A 79 7.55 2.29 4.16
C GLU A 79 6.48 1.32 3.64
N ILE A 80 6.71 0.80 2.45
CA ILE A 80 5.97 -0.34 1.90
C ILE A 80 6.90 -1.55 1.90
N GLN A 81 6.45 -2.65 2.48
CA GLN A 81 7.19 -3.90 2.47
C GLN A 81 6.47 -4.88 1.54
N VAL A 82 7.22 -5.44 0.59
CA VAL A 82 6.73 -6.46 -0.32
C VAL A 82 7.46 -7.77 -0.03
N GLN A 83 6.70 -8.78 0.38
CA GLN A 83 7.21 -10.11 0.64
C GLN A 83 7.01 -10.98 -0.60
N ILE A 84 8.10 -11.54 -1.12
CA ILE A 84 8.10 -12.41 -2.31
C ILE A 84 8.03 -13.88 -1.86
N LYS A 85 7.25 -14.71 -2.57
CA LYS A 85 7.14 -16.15 -2.35
C LYS A 85 8.52 -16.78 -2.58
N ASN A 86 8.98 -17.63 -1.66
CA ASN A 86 10.27 -18.33 -1.69
C ASN A 86 11.55 -17.50 -1.38
N ASN A 87 11.42 -16.24 -0.94
CA ASN A 87 12.52 -15.52 -0.29
C ASN A 87 12.17 -15.29 1.18
N SER A 88 12.88 -15.96 2.10
CA SER A 88 12.63 -15.89 3.55
C SER A 88 12.95 -14.51 4.17
N ASN A 89 13.43 -13.56 3.36
CA ASN A 89 13.75 -12.20 3.80
C ASN A 89 12.88 -11.19 3.04
N PRO A 90 11.97 -10.45 3.72
CA PRO A 90 11.19 -9.41 3.07
C PRO A 90 12.12 -8.32 2.54
N MET A 91 12.01 -8.00 1.25
CA MET A 91 12.74 -6.86 0.70
C MET A 91 12.00 -5.59 1.16
N VAL A 92 12.74 -4.69 1.81
CA VAL A 92 12.24 -3.33 2.08
C VAL A 92 12.37 -2.57 0.77
N VAL A 93 11.23 -2.31 0.12
CA VAL A 93 11.20 -1.64 -1.18
C VAL A 93 10.51 -0.30 -0.97
N GLY A 94 11.33 0.75 -0.88
CA GLY A 94 10.86 2.14 -0.86
C GLY A 94 10.48 2.69 0.53
N THR A 95 11.14 3.79 0.89
CA THR A 95 10.63 4.72 1.90
C THR A 95 9.61 5.62 1.22
N VAL A 96 8.34 5.52 1.61
CA VAL A 96 7.32 6.43 1.09
C VAL A 96 7.52 7.77 1.77
N SER A 97 8.23 8.67 1.11
CA SER A 97 8.28 10.07 1.53
C SER A 97 6.86 10.60 1.54
N LYS A 98 6.33 10.85 2.74
CA LYS A 98 5.03 11.47 2.95
C LYS A 98 5.03 12.81 2.24
N THR A 99 4.44 12.91 1.06
CA THR A 99 4.03 14.22 0.54
C THR A 99 2.97 14.77 1.49
N ALA A 100 3.32 15.89 2.12
CA ALA A 100 2.52 16.67 3.06
C ALA A 100 1.18 17.14 2.46
#